data_AF-A0A519STM0-F1
#
_entry.id   AF-A0A519STM0-F1
#
_cell.length_a   1.000
_cell.length_b   1.000
_cell.length_c   1.000
_cell.angle_alpha   90.00
_cell.angle_beta   90.00
_cell.angle_gamma   90.00
#
_symmetry.space_group_name_H-M   'P 1'
#
loop_
_entity.id
_entity.type
_entity.pdbx_description
1 polymer ?
#
loop_
_entity_poly.entity_id
_entity_poly.type
_entity_poly.pdbx_seq_one_letter_code
_entity_poly.pdbx_strand_id
1 'polypeptide(L)'
;MNFYEEIEYLRHKVIDTTIIKSWLTKNESNFFEAIIKSHCKKWIKWSYYDEKPFPCVCQVREEDCIFIELYYELQRVIKLHEKEIYFKKALDEYLVANDDDSAVLAWIISHSEIGTKLFFKTTLSFLLPYKKITIQLDVVECCTIIQFQDLFSLVYYSEKIQKKLNL
;
A
#
# COMPACT_ATOMS: atom_id res chain seq x y z
N MET A 1 -9.18 -6.80 24.06
CA MET A 1 -9.18 -7.60 22.81
C MET A 1 -7.74 -8.00 22.53
N ASN A 2 -7.47 -9.26 22.21
CA ASN A 2 -6.09 -9.74 22.01
C ASN A 2 -5.70 -9.56 20.53
N PHE A 3 -5.00 -8.47 20.21
CA PHE A 3 -4.60 -8.17 18.83
C PHE A 3 -3.73 -9.28 18.22
N TYR A 4 -2.96 -10.02 19.03
CA TYR A 4 -2.17 -11.14 18.51
C TYR A 4 -3.02 -12.26 17.90
N GLU A 5 -4.15 -12.59 18.52
CA GLU A 5 -5.03 -13.65 18.00
C GLU A 5 -5.60 -13.27 16.63
N GLU A 6 -5.95 -11.99 16.44
CA GLU A 6 -6.43 -11.50 15.15
C GLU A 6 -5.33 -11.47 14.09
N ILE A 7 -4.12 -11.04 14.46
CA ILE A 7 -2.98 -11.03 13.55
C ILE A 7 -2.57 -12.47 13.17
N GLU A 8 -2.55 -13.41 14.13
CA GLU A 8 -2.30 -14.82 13.85
C GLU A 8 -3.40 -15.43 12.98
N TYR A 9 -4.67 -15.03 13.15
CA TYR A 9 -5.75 -15.44 12.25
C TYR A 9 -5.49 -15.01 10.80
N LEU A 10 -5.07 -13.75 10.58
CA LEU A 10 -4.74 -13.24 9.25
C LEU A 10 -3.50 -13.91 8.65
N ARG A 11 -2.49 -14.20 9.48
CA ARG A 11 -1.21 -14.80 9.06
C ARG A 11 -1.36 -16.18 8.40
N HIS A 12 -2.34 -16.97 8.82
CA HIS A 12 -2.52 -18.34 8.33
C HIS A 12 -3.39 -18.42 7.07
N LYS A 13 -3.76 -17.28 6.47
CA LYS A 13 -4.61 -17.20 5.28
C LYS A 13 -3.98 -16.35 4.20
N VAL A 14 -4.31 -16.67 2.95
CA VAL A 14 -4.27 -15.68 1.87
C VAL A 14 -5.50 -14.81 2.07
N ILE A 15 -5.30 -13.50 2.23
CA ILE A 15 -6.40 -12.57 2.52
C ILE A 15 -6.81 -11.81 1.25
N ASP A 16 -8.09 -11.90 0.93
CA ASP A 16 -8.75 -11.13 -0.12
C ASP A 16 -9.31 -9.81 0.42
N THR A 17 -9.75 -8.94 -0.48
CA THR A 17 -10.33 -7.64 -0.16
C THR A 17 -11.60 -7.71 0.67
N THR A 18 -12.36 -8.81 0.60
CA THR A 18 -13.56 -9.02 1.41
C THR A 18 -13.20 -9.26 2.87
N ILE A 19 -12.22 -10.13 3.12
CA ILE A 19 -11.65 -10.38 4.45
C ILE A 19 -11.07 -9.09 5.01
N ILE A 20 -10.31 -8.35 4.20
CA ILE A 20 -9.71 -7.07 4.61
C ILE A 20 -10.78 -6.06 5.02
N LYS A 21 -11.80 -5.84 4.18
CA LYS A 21 -12.91 -4.91 4.48
C LYS A 21 -13.63 -5.29 5.77
N SER A 22 -13.96 -6.57 5.92
CA SER A 22 -14.60 -7.08 7.15
C SER A 22 -13.73 -6.84 8.38
N TRP A 23 -12.43 -7.11 8.28
CA TRP A 23 -11.48 -6.91 9.37
C TRP A 23 -11.33 -5.43 9.75
N LEU A 24 -11.24 -4.53 8.75
CA LEU A 24 -11.16 -3.09 8.96
C LEU A 24 -12.42 -2.56 9.67
N THR A 25 -13.61 -2.91 9.17
CA THR A 25 -14.88 -2.49 9.79
C THR A 25 -15.00 -2.99 11.23
N LYS A 26 -14.62 -4.25 11.50
CA LYS A 26 -14.65 -4.82 12.85
C LYS A 26 -13.73 -4.07 13.81
N ASN A 27 -12.59 -3.57 13.32
CA ASN A 27 -11.50 -3.03 14.13
C ASN A 27 -11.43 -1.50 14.16
N GLU A 28 -12.33 -0.80 13.48
CA GLU A 28 -12.29 0.66 13.32
C GLU A 28 -12.28 1.41 14.67
N SER A 29 -13.17 1.06 15.60
CA SER A 29 -13.19 1.73 16.92
C SER A 29 -11.90 1.46 17.71
N ASN A 30 -11.40 0.22 17.68
CA ASN A 30 -10.16 -0.17 18.35
C ASN A 30 -8.95 0.56 17.75
N PHE A 31 -8.98 0.82 16.44
CA PHE A 31 -7.94 1.56 15.73
C PHE A 31 -7.83 3.00 16.25
N PHE A 32 -8.95 3.72 16.37
CA PHE A 32 -8.94 5.07 16.93
C PHE A 32 -8.52 5.08 18.40
N GLU A 33 -8.94 4.10 19.19
CA GLU A 33 -8.47 3.96 20.58
C GLU A 33 -6.97 3.71 20.66
N ALA A 34 -6.42 2.82 19.82
CA ALA A 34 -5.00 2.50 19.80
C ALA A 34 -4.16 3.73 19.43
N ILE A 35 -4.64 4.58 18.50
CA ILE A 35 -3.95 5.85 18.17
C ILE A 35 -3.81 6.73 19.41
N ILE A 36 -4.89 6.88 20.19
CA ILE A 36 -4.91 7.70 21.43
C ILE A 36 -3.99 7.12 22.49
N LYS A 37 -3.98 5.79 22.65
CA LYS A 37 -3.17 5.08 23.65
C LYS A 37 -1.68 5.00 23.25
N SER A 38 -1.37 5.03 21.96
CA SER A 38 -0.01 4.87 21.46
C SER A 38 0.95 5.94 22.02
N HIS A 39 2.03 5.50 22.66
CA HIS A 39 2.98 6.39 23.31
C HIS A 39 3.66 7.37 22.34
N CYS A 40 3.88 6.95 21.09
CA CYS A 40 4.57 7.78 20.11
C CYS A 40 3.73 8.91 19.53
N LYS A 41 2.39 8.87 19.67
CA LYS A 41 1.42 9.86 19.16
C LYS A 41 1.54 10.19 17.66
N LYS A 42 2.36 9.45 16.91
CA LYS A 42 2.70 9.73 15.51
C LYS A 42 1.49 9.63 14.60
N TRP A 43 0.65 8.64 14.88
CA TRP A 43 -0.52 8.30 14.09
C TRP A 43 -1.67 9.28 14.26
N ILE A 44 -1.63 10.15 15.29
CA ILE A 44 -2.59 11.24 15.49
C ILE A 44 -2.59 12.17 14.28
N LYS A 45 -1.41 12.55 13.77
CA LYS A 45 -1.35 13.46 12.62
C LYS A 45 -1.96 12.83 11.36
N TRP A 46 -1.70 11.55 11.12
CA TRP A 46 -2.33 10.85 10.00
C TRP A 46 -3.85 10.76 10.19
N SER A 47 -4.34 10.43 11.38
CA SER A 47 -5.78 10.25 11.60
C SER A 47 -6.58 11.55 11.47
N TYR A 48 -5.99 12.70 11.83
CA TYR A 48 -6.68 14.00 11.79
C TYR A 48 -6.42 14.79 10.50
N TYR A 49 -5.29 14.59 9.83
CA TYR A 49 -4.86 15.43 8.70
C TYR A 49 -4.58 14.64 7.41
N ASP A 50 -4.81 13.32 7.38
CA ASP A 50 -4.49 12.40 6.27
C ASP A 50 -3.02 12.48 5.81
N GLU A 51 -2.13 12.95 6.68
CA GLU A 51 -0.69 13.04 6.42
C GLU A 51 -0.05 11.65 6.40
N LYS A 52 0.56 11.24 5.28
CA LYS A 52 1.24 9.95 5.18
C LYS A 52 2.18 9.74 6.38
N PRO A 53 1.97 8.70 7.20
CA PRO A 53 2.74 8.51 8.41
C PRO A 53 4.17 8.16 8.01
N PHE A 54 5.15 8.88 8.56
CA PHE A 54 6.54 8.47 8.43
C PHE A 54 6.73 7.06 9.03
N PRO A 55 7.70 6.26 8.58
CA PRO A 55 7.99 4.95 9.17
C PRO A 55 8.14 5.03 10.68
N CYS A 56 7.50 4.14 11.45
CA CYS A 56 7.59 4.14 12.90
C CYS A 56 9.05 3.89 13.33
N VAL A 57 9.67 4.83 14.05
CA VAL A 57 11.08 4.77 14.52
C VAL A 57 11.17 4.64 16.04
N CYS A 58 10.09 4.19 16.69
CA CYS A 58 10.08 3.98 18.14
C CYS A 58 11.13 2.95 18.52
N GLN A 59 11.94 3.26 19.53
CA GLN A 59 12.98 2.35 20.04
C GLN A 59 12.37 1.03 20.54
N VAL A 60 11.16 1.10 21.11
CA VAL A 60 10.35 -0.07 21.47
C VAL A 60 9.05 0.02 20.69
N ARG A 61 8.76 -1.02 19.89
CA ARG A 61 7.47 -1.16 19.19
C ARG A 61 6.51 -1.93 20.07
N GLU A 62 5.46 -1.24 20.50
CA GLU A 62 4.37 -1.82 21.27
C GLU A 62 3.30 -2.42 20.35
N GLU A 63 2.42 -3.24 20.92
CA GLU A 63 1.33 -3.91 20.21
C GLU A 63 0.42 -2.93 19.48
N ASP A 64 0.02 -1.85 20.14
CA ASP A 64 -0.81 -0.80 19.53
C ASP A 64 -0.12 -0.21 18.29
N CYS A 65 1.20 0.01 18.32
CA CYS A 65 1.93 0.52 17.16
C CYS A 65 1.88 -0.43 15.96
N ILE A 66 1.89 -1.75 16.21
CA ILE A 66 1.87 -2.77 15.16
C ILE A 66 0.46 -2.93 14.60
N PHE A 67 -0.54 -2.93 15.49
CA PHE A 67 -1.94 -2.97 15.10
C PHE A 67 -2.33 -1.77 14.23
N ILE A 68 -1.92 -0.55 14.62
CA ILE A 68 -2.17 0.66 13.84
C ILE A 68 -1.50 0.58 12.46
N GLU A 69 -0.25 0.12 12.38
CA GLU A 69 0.46 -0.03 11.10
C GLU A 69 -0.20 -1.07 10.19
N LEU A 70 -0.64 -2.19 10.77
CA LEU A 70 -1.38 -3.21 10.04
C LEU A 70 -2.69 -2.63 9.48
N TYR A 71 -3.47 -1.96 10.32
CA TYR A 71 -4.72 -1.34 9.89
C TYR A 71 -4.50 -0.34 8.76
N TYR A 72 -3.48 0.50 8.88
CA TYR A 72 -3.10 1.46 7.84
C TYR A 72 -2.74 0.78 6.52
N GLU A 73 -1.87 -0.23 6.53
CA GLU A 73 -1.48 -0.94 5.31
C GLU A 73 -2.65 -1.68 4.67
N LEU A 74 -3.52 -2.32 5.48
CA LEU A 74 -4.73 -2.97 4.99
C LEU A 74 -5.72 -1.97 4.36
N GLN A 75 -5.91 -0.81 4.99
CA GLN A 75 -6.75 0.26 4.42
C GLN A 75 -6.15 0.77 3.10
N ARG A 76 -4.83 0.89 3.02
CA ARG A 76 -4.12 1.28 1.80
C ARG A 76 -4.29 0.25 0.68
N VAL A 77 -4.30 -1.05 1.00
CA VAL A 77 -4.62 -2.12 0.02
C VAL A 77 -6.02 -1.90 -0.55
N ILE A 78 -7.04 -1.64 0.28
CA ILE A 78 -8.40 -1.36 -0.20
C ILE A 78 -8.46 -0.12 -1.08
N LYS A 79 -7.84 0.99 -0.66
CA LYS A 79 -7.78 2.23 -1.46
C LYS A 79 -7.11 2.03 -2.82
N LEU A 80 -6.12 1.14 -2.91
CA LEU A 80 -5.48 0.79 -4.19
C LEU A 80 -6.38 -0.12 -5.02
N HIS A 81 -7.03 -1.10 -4.41
CA HIS A 81 -7.98 -1.97 -5.10
C HIS A 81 -9.18 -1.20 -5.67
N GLU A 82 -9.67 -0.18 -4.97
CA GLU A 82 -10.72 0.72 -5.50
C GLU A 82 -10.29 1.51 -6.75
N LYS A 83 -8.97 1.62 -6.99
CA LYS A 83 -8.39 2.23 -8.21
C LYS A 83 -8.14 1.21 -9.33
N GLU A 84 -8.67 -0.01 -9.24
CA GLU A 84 -8.46 -1.05 -10.25
C GLU A 84 -8.85 -0.57 -11.67
N ILE A 85 -9.98 0.13 -11.81
CA ILE A 85 -10.42 0.68 -13.10
C ILE A 85 -9.40 1.67 -13.66
N TYR A 86 -8.83 2.52 -12.80
CA TYR A 86 -7.78 3.45 -13.21
C TYR A 86 -6.54 2.70 -13.70
N PHE A 87 -6.09 1.66 -12.97
CA PHE A 87 -4.91 0.90 -13.36
C PHE A 87 -5.12 0.14 -14.67
N LYS A 88 -6.30 -0.47 -14.88
CA LYS A 88 -6.65 -1.10 -16.16
C LYS A 88 -6.58 -0.10 -17.31
N LYS A 89 -7.21 1.06 -17.16
CA LYS A 89 -7.19 2.10 -18.18
C LYS A 89 -5.77 2.58 -18.48
N ALA A 90 -4.95 2.80 -17.46
CA ALA A 90 -3.57 3.22 -17.64
C ALA A 90 -2.74 2.17 -18.37
N LEU A 91 -2.96 0.87 -18.11
CA LEU A 91 -2.31 -0.22 -18.85
C LEU A 91 -2.76 -0.24 -20.32
N ASP A 92 -4.05 -0.08 -20.59
CA ASP A 92 -4.59 -0.03 -21.96
C ASP A 92 -4.05 1.17 -22.74
N GLU A 93 -3.95 2.34 -22.10
CA GLU A 93 -3.34 3.55 -22.67
C GLU A 93 -1.87 3.32 -23.06
N TYR A 94 -1.12 2.60 -22.23
CA TYR A 94 0.26 2.28 -22.54
C TYR A 94 0.38 1.34 -23.75
N LEU A 95 -0.50 0.34 -23.87
CA LEU A 95 -0.48 -0.60 -25.00
C LEU A 95 -0.65 0.12 -26.35
N VAL A 96 -1.38 1.23 -26.39
CA VAL A 96 -1.53 2.06 -27.59
C VAL A 96 -0.32 2.98 -27.80
N ALA A 97 0.32 3.42 -26.72
CA ALA A 97 1.42 4.38 -26.76
C ALA A 97 2.80 3.75 -26.97
N ASN A 98 2.99 2.45 -26.70
CA ASN A 98 4.29 1.80 -26.53
C ASN A 98 5.25 1.90 -27.73
N ASP A 99 4.72 2.06 -28.95
CA ASP A 99 5.49 2.20 -30.18
C ASP A 99 5.90 3.65 -30.49
N ASP A 100 5.35 4.64 -29.77
CA ASP A 100 5.68 6.06 -29.92
C ASP A 100 6.29 6.63 -28.64
N ASP A 101 7.58 6.90 -28.74
CA ASP A 101 8.42 7.66 -27.83
C ASP A 101 7.82 8.88 -27.14
N SER A 102 7.05 9.68 -27.86
CA SER A 102 6.41 10.89 -27.36
C SER A 102 5.13 10.54 -26.61
N ALA A 103 4.38 9.54 -27.10
CA ALA A 103 3.19 9.02 -26.44
C ALA A 103 3.55 8.33 -25.11
N VAL A 104 4.63 7.55 -25.07
CA VAL A 104 5.14 6.94 -23.83
C VAL A 104 5.54 8.02 -22.81
N LEU A 105 6.20 9.10 -23.25
CA LEU A 105 6.56 10.20 -22.35
C LEU A 105 5.31 10.90 -21.80
N ALA A 106 4.32 11.17 -22.66
CA ALA A 106 3.05 11.77 -22.24
C ALA A 106 2.29 10.88 -21.25
N TRP A 107 2.29 9.56 -21.47
CA TRP A 107 1.74 8.58 -20.54
C TRP A 107 2.46 8.65 -19.18
N ILE A 108 3.79 8.64 -19.16
CA ILE A 108 4.57 8.74 -17.92
C ILE A 108 4.22 10.01 -17.14
N ILE A 109 4.15 11.17 -17.82
CA ILE A 109 3.80 12.44 -17.18
C ILE A 109 2.38 12.35 -16.58
N SER A 110 1.43 11.81 -17.35
CA SER A 110 0.01 11.71 -16.96
C SER A 110 -0.23 10.81 -15.75
N HIS A 111 0.60 9.78 -15.55
CA HIS A 111 0.47 8.85 -14.43
C HIS A 111 1.53 9.05 -13.33
N SER A 112 2.38 10.06 -13.46
CA SER A 112 3.53 10.28 -12.56
C SER A 112 3.13 10.45 -11.09
N GLU A 113 2.01 11.12 -10.80
CA GLU A 113 1.57 11.37 -9.42
C GLU A 113 1.32 10.08 -8.65
N ILE A 114 0.69 9.10 -9.30
CA ILE A 114 0.38 7.80 -8.71
C ILE A 114 1.58 6.86 -8.85
N GLY A 115 2.14 6.74 -10.05
CA GLY A 115 3.20 5.78 -10.36
C GLY A 115 4.46 5.98 -9.52
N THR A 116 4.95 7.22 -9.35
CA THR A 116 6.18 7.50 -8.58
C THR A 116 6.02 7.26 -7.08
N LYS A 117 4.79 7.28 -6.56
CA LYS A 117 4.46 7.07 -5.14
C LYS A 117 3.96 5.66 -4.86
N LEU A 118 3.72 4.86 -5.90
CA LEU A 118 3.19 3.51 -5.79
C LEU A 118 4.28 2.56 -5.29
N PHE A 119 3.99 1.90 -4.17
CA PHE A 119 4.88 0.91 -3.57
C PHE A 119 4.05 -0.22 -2.94
N PHE A 120 3.50 -1.05 -3.79
CA PHE A 120 2.64 -2.16 -3.44
C PHE A 120 3.45 -3.45 -3.31
N LYS A 121 3.13 -4.22 -2.26
CA LYS A 121 3.69 -5.55 -2.02
C LYS A 121 2.54 -6.48 -1.64
N THR A 122 2.55 -7.68 -2.21
CA THR A 122 1.61 -8.74 -1.88
C THR A 122 1.88 -9.38 -0.51
N THR A 123 3.07 -9.17 0.04
CA THR A 123 3.41 -9.57 1.41
C THR A 123 3.58 -8.36 2.31
N LEU A 124 2.73 -8.26 3.33
CA LEU A 124 2.89 -7.30 4.42
C LEU A 124 3.72 -7.94 5.53
N SER A 125 4.75 -7.24 6.02
CA SER A 125 5.68 -7.75 7.02
C SER A 125 5.78 -6.81 8.21
N PHE A 126 5.51 -7.33 9.40
CA PHE A 126 5.56 -6.58 10.65
C PHE A 126 6.53 -7.25 11.63
N LEU A 127 7.30 -6.44 12.34
CA LEU A 127 8.24 -6.91 13.36
C LEU A 127 7.66 -6.67 14.75
N LEU A 128 7.38 -7.75 15.46
CA LEU A 128 7.16 -7.78 16.89
C LEU A 128 8.49 -7.90 17.63
N PRO A 129 8.56 -7.55 18.94
CA PRO A 129 9.78 -7.60 19.74
C PRO A 129 10.61 -8.90 19.63
N TYR A 130 10.00 -10.03 19.23
CA TYR A 130 10.70 -11.31 19.02
C TYR A 130 10.18 -12.15 17.85
N LYS A 131 9.35 -11.59 16.96
CA LYS A 131 8.70 -12.37 15.89
C LYS A 131 8.43 -11.52 14.66
N LYS A 132 8.77 -12.03 13.48
CA LYS A 132 8.30 -11.46 12.22
C LYS A 132 6.95 -12.08 11.87
N ILE A 133 5.96 -11.23 11.63
CA ILE A 133 4.66 -11.63 11.10
C ILE A 133 4.61 -11.24 9.64
N THR A 134 4.12 -12.17 8.82
CA THR A 134 3.93 -11.96 7.39
C THR A 134 2.50 -12.29 7.04
N ILE A 135 1.81 -11.38 6.36
CA ILE A 135 0.46 -11.56 5.86
C ILE A 135 0.53 -11.57 4.34
N GLN A 136 -0.10 -12.57 3.72
CA GLN A 136 -0.12 -12.74 2.27
C GLN A 136 -1.46 -12.26 1.71
N LEU A 137 -1.39 -11.29 0.81
CA LEU A 137 -2.55 -10.80 0.06
C LEU A 137 -2.84 -11.73 -1.12
N ASP A 138 -4.10 -11.79 -1.55
CA ASP A 138 -4.45 -12.46 -2.80
C ASP A 138 -3.80 -11.75 -3.99
N VAL A 139 -2.87 -12.44 -4.64
CA VAL A 139 -2.13 -11.94 -5.80
C VAL A 139 -3.06 -11.75 -6.99
N VAL A 140 -4.10 -12.58 -7.14
CA VAL A 140 -5.04 -12.52 -8.25
C VAL A 140 -5.87 -11.24 -8.17
N GLU A 141 -6.41 -10.89 -7.01
CA GLU A 141 -7.16 -9.64 -6.82
C GLU A 141 -6.30 -8.39 -6.99
N CYS A 142 -4.98 -8.50 -6.77
CA CYS A 142 -4.05 -7.39 -6.86
C CYS A 142 -3.28 -7.34 -8.19
N CYS A 143 -3.56 -8.23 -9.13
CA CYS A 143 -2.75 -8.42 -10.33
C CYS A 143 -2.59 -7.15 -11.17
N THR A 144 -3.67 -6.39 -11.37
CA THR A 144 -3.66 -5.14 -12.13
C THR A 144 -2.75 -4.08 -11.49
N ILE A 145 -2.76 -3.98 -10.16
CA ILE A 145 -1.93 -3.03 -9.40
C ILE A 145 -0.45 -3.38 -9.58
N ILE A 146 -0.13 -4.68 -9.50
CA ILE A 146 1.22 -5.21 -9.68
C ILE A 146 1.72 -4.93 -11.09
N GLN A 147 0.92 -5.27 -12.11
CA GLN A 147 1.26 -5.03 -13.51
C GLN A 147 1.52 -3.55 -13.81
N PHE A 148 0.65 -2.65 -13.33
CA PHE A 148 0.85 -1.22 -13.50
C PHE A 148 2.12 -0.73 -12.81
N GLN A 149 2.37 -1.13 -11.56
CA GLN A 149 3.57 -0.74 -10.83
C GLN A 149 4.85 -1.18 -11.56
N ASP A 150 4.89 -2.44 -11.97
CA ASP A 150 6.07 -3.03 -12.60
C ASP A 150 6.34 -2.36 -13.95
N LEU A 151 5.30 -2.17 -14.76
CA LEU A 151 5.40 -1.48 -16.03
C LEU A 151 5.81 -0.02 -15.87
N PHE A 152 5.14 0.73 -14.99
CA PHE A 152 5.45 2.13 -14.74
C PHE A 152 6.91 2.26 -14.29
N SER A 153 7.36 1.43 -13.35
CA SER A 153 8.74 1.45 -12.86
C SER A 153 9.75 1.12 -13.97
N LEU A 154 9.48 0.09 -14.77
CA LEU A 154 10.33 -0.31 -15.90
C LEU A 154 10.51 0.84 -16.90
N VAL A 155 9.41 1.49 -17.26
CA VAL A 155 9.41 2.55 -18.26
C VAL A 155 9.99 3.84 -17.68
N TYR A 156 9.54 4.25 -16.49
CA TYR A 156 9.97 5.46 -15.81
C TYR A 156 11.49 5.46 -15.61
N TYR A 157 12.06 4.38 -15.07
CA TYR A 157 13.49 4.28 -14.81
C TYR A 157 14.33 3.85 -16.03
N SER A 158 13.72 3.68 -17.20
CA SER A 158 14.48 3.43 -18.43
C SER A 158 15.37 4.62 -18.76
N GLU A 159 16.60 4.36 -19.22
CA GLU A 159 17.56 5.41 -19.57
C GLU A 159 16.97 6.41 -20.58
N LYS A 160 16.20 5.90 -21.54
CA LYS A 160 15.53 6.67 -22.59
C LYS A 160 14.55 7.69 -22.02
N ILE A 161 13.69 7.28 -21.09
CA ILE A 161 12.70 8.18 -20.46
C ILE A 161 13.38 9.13 -19.49
N GLN A 162 14.33 8.64 -18.70
CA GLN A 162 15.10 9.50 -17.79
C GLN A 162 15.84 10.62 -18.54
N LYS A 163 16.39 10.35 -19.73
CA LYS A 163 16.99 11.40 -20.61
C LYS A 163 15.98 12.44 -21.10
N LYS A 164 14.69 12.10 -21.22
CA LYS A 164 13.63 13.00 -21.67
C LYS A 164 12.91 13.72 -20.53
N LEU A 165 12.87 13.13 -19.34
CA LEU A 165 12.28 13.71 -18.12
C LEU A 165 13.24 14.69 -17.43
N ASN A 166 14.54 14.51 -17.60
CA ASN A 166 15.54 15.46 -17.16
C ASN A 166 15.58 16.67 -18.12
N LEU A 167 15.16 17.82 -17.57
CA LEU A 167 15.87 19.11 -17.60
C LEU A 167 17.16 19.15 -18.44
#